data_AF-A0A7L2H8G2-F1
#
_entry.id   AF-A0A7L2H8G2-F1
#
_cell.length_a   1.000
_cell.length_b   1.000
_cell.length_c   1.000
_cell.angle_alpha   90.00
_cell.angle_beta   90.00
_cell.angle_gamma   90.00
#
_symmetry.space_group_name_H-M   'P 1'
#
loop_
_entity.id
_entity.type
_entity.pdbx_description
1 polymer ?
#
loop_
_entity_poly.entity_id
_entity_poly.type
_entity_poly.pdbx_seq_one_letter_code
_entity_poly.pdbx_strand_id
1 'polypeptide(L)'
;VEAQAEMELRGNSLPATTVLPASWSRVEGSRRLEDHGIKVEHVYQVHNKGPSTVSGVNLRLAVPSQLGGRILLYLLELGTEGGMKCTNPPGLNAEQV
;
A
#
# COMPACT_ATOMS: atom_id res chain seq x y z
N VAL A 1 13.43 24.95 -28.62
CA VAL A 1 12.47 24.80 -27.51
C VAL A 1 12.60 23.38 -27.01
N GLU A 2 12.88 23.20 -25.72
CA GLU A 2 13.02 21.87 -25.11
C GLU A 2 11.97 21.69 -24.03
N ALA A 3 11.47 20.46 -23.89
CA ALA A 3 10.54 20.08 -22.85
C ALA A 3 11.31 19.44 -21.69
N GLN A 4 10.98 19.85 -20.46
CA GLN A 4 11.58 19.33 -19.24
C GLN A 4 10.48 18.98 -18.23
N ALA A 5 10.58 17.79 -17.64
CA ALA A 5 9.75 17.34 -16.53
C ALA A 5 10.63 16.92 -15.36
N GLU A 6 10.10 17.04 -14.15
CA GLU A 6 10.77 16.61 -12.92
C GLU A 6 9.76 15.81 -12.11
N MET A 7 9.93 14.50 -12.06
CA MET A 7 9.01 13.59 -11.39
C MET A 7 9.53 13.24 -10.00
N GLU A 8 8.66 13.29 -9.02
CA GLU A 8 8.96 12.94 -7.64
C GLU A 8 7.99 11.87 -7.15
N LEU A 9 8.53 10.84 -6.49
CA LEU A 9 7.76 9.83 -5.78
C LEU A 9 7.95 10.01 -4.27
N ARG A 10 6.85 10.20 -3.56
CA ARG A 10 6.82 10.26 -2.09
C ARG A 10 6.05 9.07 -1.55
N GLY A 11 6.44 8.59 -0.37
CA GLY A 11 5.76 7.51 0.32
C GLY A 11 5.72 7.76 1.82
N ASN A 12 4.64 7.37 2.49
CA ASN A 12 4.55 7.37 3.94
C ASN A 12 3.76 6.16 4.45
N SER A 13 3.98 5.81 5.72
CA SER A 13 3.24 4.75 6.40
C SER A 13 2.50 5.33 7.61
N LEU A 14 1.26 4.90 7.81
CA LEU A 14 0.39 5.36 8.88
C LEU A 14 -0.12 4.13 9.64
N PRO A 15 0.36 3.88 10.88
CA PRO A 15 1.43 4.62 11.56
C PRO A 15 2.82 4.34 10.96
N ALA A 16 3.76 5.27 11.16
CA ALA A 16 5.15 5.11 10.71
C ALA A 16 5.93 4.06 11.51
N THR A 17 5.51 3.84 12.76
CA THR A 17 6.08 2.82 13.65
C THR A 17 4.96 2.31 14.53
N THR A 18 5.00 1.02 14.86
CA THR A 18 4.03 0.42 15.76
C THR A 18 4.73 -0.50 16.75
N VAL A 19 4.12 -0.67 17.92
CA VAL A 19 4.55 -1.63 18.93
C VAL A 19 3.68 -2.87 18.79
N LEU A 20 4.31 -4.01 18.53
CA LEU A 20 3.60 -5.28 18.45
C LEU A 20 3.41 -5.85 19.87
N PRO A 21 2.23 -6.41 20.18
CA PRO A 21 2.03 -7.14 21.42
C PRO A 21 2.89 -8.41 21.42
N ALA A 22 3.26 -8.88 22.62
CA ALA A 22 4.05 -10.12 22.77
C ALA A 22 3.33 -11.36 22.22
N SER A 23 2.00 -11.31 22.14
CA SER A 23 1.17 -12.36 21.55
C SER A 23 -0.08 -11.75 20.90
N TRP A 24 -0.45 -12.27 19.73
CA TRP A 24 -1.73 -11.98 19.08
C TRP A 24 -2.54 -13.27 19.01
N SER A 25 -3.72 -13.31 19.62
CA SER A 25 -4.65 -14.44 19.50
C SER A 25 -5.66 -14.12 18.40
N ARG A 26 -5.64 -14.89 17.30
CA ARG A 26 -6.66 -14.77 16.25
C ARG A 26 -8.03 -15.08 16.86
N VAL A 27 -8.98 -14.17 16.71
CA VAL A 27 -10.37 -14.43 17.07
C VAL A 27 -11.04 -15.12 15.88
N GLU A 28 -11.28 -16.43 16.00
CA GLU A 28 -11.93 -17.20 14.93
C GLU A 28 -13.29 -16.60 14.55
N GLY A 29 -13.52 -16.47 13.24
CA GLY A 29 -14.79 -15.96 12.70
C GLY A 29 -15.00 -14.44 12.85
N SER A 30 -14.08 -13.70 13.48
CA SER A 30 -14.22 -12.24 13.57
C SER A 30 -13.97 -11.56 12.23
N ARG A 31 -14.80 -10.56 11.93
CA ARG A 31 -14.61 -9.63 10.79
C ARG A 31 -14.10 -8.26 11.23
N ARG A 32 -13.77 -8.12 12.52
CA ARG A 32 -13.28 -6.86 13.07
C ARG A 32 -11.78 -6.76 12.79
N LEU A 33 -11.35 -5.72 12.10
CA LEU A 33 -9.96 -5.55 11.67
C LEU A 33 -8.98 -5.59 12.86
N GLU A 34 -9.37 -5.00 13.98
CA GLU A 34 -8.60 -4.95 15.22
C GLU A 34 -8.33 -6.35 15.83
N ASP A 35 -9.15 -7.35 15.50
CA ASP A 35 -8.94 -8.73 15.97
C ASP A 35 -7.86 -9.46 15.14
N HIS A 36 -7.48 -8.92 13.98
CA HIS A 36 -6.51 -9.53 13.05
C HIS A 36 -5.15 -8.85 13.03
N GLY A 37 -5.01 -7.65 13.58
CA GLY A 37 -3.75 -6.93 13.52
C GLY A 37 -3.87 -5.43 13.78
N ILE A 38 -2.75 -4.75 13.57
CA ILE A 38 -2.69 -3.28 13.52
C ILE A 38 -2.89 -2.88 12.07
N LYS A 39 -3.86 -2.00 11.80
CA LYS A 39 -4.00 -1.40 10.47
C LYS A 39 -2.78 -0.52 10.19
N VAL A 40 -2.12 -0.77 9.06
CA VAL A 40 -1.07 0.08 8.52
C VAL A 40 -1.46 0.47 7.10
N GLU A 41 -1.46 1.77 6.83
CA GLU A 41 -1.74 2.32 5.51
C GLU A 41 -0.44 2.85 4.89
N HIS A 42 -0.11 2.37 3.69
CA HIS A 42 1.02 2.87 2.92
C HIS A 42 0.50 3.75 1.79
N VAL A 43 0.80 5.05 1.83
CA VAL A 43 0.35 6.04 0.86
C VAL A 43 1.52 6.45 -0.02
N TYR A 44 1.36 6.36 -1.33
CA TYR A 44 2.35 6.75 -2.33
C TYR A 44 1.80 7.83 -3.25
N GLN A 45 2.58 8.88 -3.48
CA GLN A 45 2.21 10.00 -4.34
C GLN A 45 3.27 10.20 -5.41
N VAL A 46 2.83 10.22 -6.68
CA VAL A 46 3.65 10.65 -7.82
C VAL A 46 3.28 12.08 -8.17
N HIS A 47 4.27 12.97 -8.20
CA HIS A 47 4.08 14.39 -8.46
C HIS A 47 5.04 14.88 -9.56
N ASN A 48 4.51 15.58 -10.55
CA ASN A 48 5.32 16.26 -11.56
C ASN A 48 5.56 17.71 -11.11
N LYS A 49 6.78 18.01 -10.69
CA LYS A 49 7.25 19.36 -10.33
C LYS A 49 7.71 20.17 -11.54
N GLY A 50 7.98 19.51 -12.65
CA GLY A 50 8.53 20.15 -13.84
C GLY A 50 7.47 20.89 -14.65
N PRO A 51 7.90 21.80 -15.55
CA PRO A 51 6.99 22.64 -16.34
C PRO A 51 6.24 21.88 -17.44
N SER A 52 6.73 20.70 -17.86
CA SER A 52 6.14 19.92 -18.95
C SER A 52 5.31 18.74 -18.46
N THR A 53 4.18 18.46 -19.11
CA THR A 53 3.33 17.29 -18.84
C THR A 53 4.02 15.99 -19.26
N VAL A 54 3.82 14.92 -18.48
CA VAL A 54 4.28 13.56 -18.79
C VAL A 54 3.07 12.66 -19.04
N SER A 55 3.16 11.81 -20.07
CA SER A 55 2.18 10.76 -20.35
C SER A 55 2.82 9.37 -20.23
N GLY A 56 2.01 8.34 -20.00
CA GLY A 56 2.50 6.95 -19.96
C GLY A 56 3.31 6.58 -18.71
N VAL A 57 3.06 7.24 -17.57
CA VAL A 57 3.74 6.93 -16.30
C VAL A 57 3.28 5.58 -15.76
N ASN A 58 4.23 4.70 -15.39
CA ASN A 58 3.96 3.43 -14.73
C ASN A 58 4.57 3.42 -13.33
N LEU A 59 3.74 3.18 -12.31
CA LEU A 59 4.18 3.01 -10.92
C LEU A 59 4.22 1.51 -10.58
N ARG A 60 5.32 1.06 -9.99
CA ARG A 60 5.48 -0.32 -9.49
C ARG A 60 5.72 -0.29 -7.99
N LEU A 61 4.89 -0.99 -7.25
CA LEU A 61 4.99 -1.13 -5.80
C LEU A 61 5.30 -2.59 -5.47
N ALA A 62 6.35 -2.81 -4.68
CA ALA A 62 6.66 -4.12 -4.11
C ALA A 62 6.30 -4.08 -2.62
N VAL A 63 5.31 -4.88 -2.23
CA VAL A 63 4.82 -4.91 -0.84
C VAL A 63 5.21 -6.25 -0.22
N PRO A 64 5.92 -6.27 0.93
CA PRO A 64 6.34 -7.50 1.58
C PRO A 64 5.16 -8.16 2.30
N SER A 65 4.32 -8.88 1.56
CA SER A 65 3.13 -9.56 2.11
C SER A 65 3.48 -10.84 2.86
N GLN A 66 4.59 -11.50 2.53
CA GLN A 66 5.00 -12.77 3.12
C GLN A 66 6.50 -12.81 3.45
N LEU A 67 6.84 -13.50 4.54
CA LEU A 67 8.22 -13.79 4.94
C LEU A 67 8.30 -15.23 5.47
N GLY A 68 9.13 -16.07 4.85
CA GLY A 68 9.30 -17.47 5.26
C GLY A 68 8.00 -18.30 5.19
N GLY A 69 7.14 -18.04 4.21
CA GLY A 69 5.85 -18.72 4.04
C GLY A 69 4.75 -18.28 5.02
N ARG A 70 5.02 -17.26 5.85
CA ARG A 70 4.05 -16.68 6.78
C ARG A 70 3.60 -15.33 6.26
N ILE A 71 2.33 -14.98 6.50
CA ILE A 71 1.80 -13.64 6.21
C ILE A 71 2.49 -12.64 7.13
N LEU A 72 3.08 -11.60 6.55
CA LEU A 72 3.66 -10.46 7.26
C LEU A 72 2.71 -9.27 7.22
N LEU A 73 2.25 -8.90 6.02
CA LEU A 73 1.27 -7.83 5.80
C LEU A 73 0.08 -8.40 5.05
N TYR A 74 -1.09 -8.35 5.68
CA TYR A 74 -2.36 -8.68 5.04
C TYR A 74 -2.83 -7.50 4.18
N LEU A 75 -2.98 -7.72 2.87
CA LEU A 75 -3.42 -6.69 1.95
C LEU A 75 -4.95 -6.58 2.01
N LEU A 76 -5.44 -5.56 2.72
CA LEU A 76 -6.88 -5.36 2.93
C LEU A 76 -7.54 -4.64 1.75
N GLU A 77 -6.99 -3.50 1.35
CA GLU A 77 -7.61 -2.62 0.36
C GLU A 77 -6.55 -1.94 -0.49
N LEU A 78 -6.94 -1.54 -1.70
CA LEU A 78 -6.12 -0.76 -2.62
C LEU A 78 -6.96 0.39 -3.16
N GLY A 79 -6.58 1.62 -2.80
CA GLY A 79 -7.19 2.85 -3.28
C GLY A 79 -6.30 3.56 -4.30
N THR A 80 -6.92 4.32 -5.22
CA THR A 80 -6.21 5.16 -6.19
C THR A 80 -6.91 6.51 -6.34
N GLU A 81 -6.13 7.59 -6.41
CA GLU A 81 -6.61 8.94 -6.70
C GLU A 81 -5.93 9.52 -7.95
N GLY A 82 -6.47 10.63 -8.48
CA GLY A 82 -5.82 11.35 -9.58
C GLY A 82 -5.84 10.64 -10.94
N GLY A 83 -6.81 9.75 -11.17
CA GLY A 83 -6.97 9.05 -12.46
C GLY A 83 -5.98 7.91 -12.70
N MET A 84 -5.22 7.51 -11.68
CA MET A 84 -4.38 6.32 -11.72
C MET A 84 -5.24 5.04 -11.78
N LYS A 85 -4.79 4.05 -12.55
CA LYS A 85 -5.35 2.70 -12.52
C LYS A 85 -4.29 1.73 -12.02
N CYS A 86 -4.62 1.00 -10.97
CA CYS A 86 -3.77 -0.07 -10.43
C CYS A 86 -4.39 -1.43 -10.68
N THR A 87 -3.54 -2.45 -10.81
CA THR A 87 -3.97 -3.85 -10.83
C THR A 87 -3.99 -4.37 -9.39
N ASN A 88 -5.06 -5.08 -9.02
CA ASN A 88 -5.14 -5.68 -7.70
C ASN A 88 -3.99 -6.68 -7.48
N PRO A 89 -3.27 -6.60 -6.36
CA PRO A 89 -2.24 -7.57 -6.05
C PRO A 89 -2.87 -8.95 -5.78
N PRO A 90 -2.12 -10.03 -5.99
CA PRO A 90 -2.58 -11.38 -5.64
C PRO A 90 -2.96 -11.47 -4.16
N GLY A 91 -4.09 -12.10 -3.86
CA GLY A 91 -4.53 -12.33 -2.48
C GLY A 91 -5.08 -11.11 -1.75
N LEU A 92 -5.40 -10.01 -2.46
CA LEU A 92 -6.10 -8.86 -1.87
C LEU A 92 -7.41 -9.30 -1.21
N ASN A 93 -7.54 -8.98 0.07
CA ASN A 93 -8.62 -9.37 0.98
C ASN A 93 -9.14 -10.81 0.83
N ALA A 94 -8.25 -11.80 0.68
CA ALA A 94 -8.64 -13.19 0.43
C ALA A 94 -9.54 -13.81 1.54
N GLU A 95 -9.37 -13.38 2.78
CA GLU A 95 -10.15 -13.87 3.93
C GLU A 95 -11.49 -13.13 4.09
N GLN A 96 -11.76 -12.10 3.27
CA GLN A 96 -12.96 -11.26 3.34
C GLN A 96 -13.22 -10.72 4.76
N VAL A 97 -12.14 -10.21 5.38
CA VAL A 97 -12.21 -9.47 6.64
C VAL A 97 -12.87 -8.13 6.39
#